data_AF-A0A0G4LW66-F1
#
_entry.id   AF-A0A0G4LW66-F1
#
_cell.length_a   1.000
_cell.length_b   1.000
_cell.length_c   1.000
_cell.angle_alpha   90.00
_cell.angle_beta   90.00
_cell.angle_gamma   90.00
#
_symmetry.space_group_name_H-M   'P 1'
#
loop_
_entity.id
_entity.type
_entity.pdbx_description
1 polymer ?
#
loop_
_entity_poly.entity_id
_entity_poly.type
_entity_poly.pdbx_seq_one_letter_code
_entity_poly.pdbx_strand_id
1 'polypeptide(L)'
;MAPLTDCYLVALLEQCRWSATQHDSKMIQLSEQFNKIYDVDQNDKILALLRLGKWDESTSIAEKHRSWKALAVSLIEQIHGLRKEIDLTASAADIPALRSKAERKEAQIGVYFDKYGEAFAFPTYDILLESDSVQSVLDFAYDKHGYKTKFLRQKPELARISWINDIQEEKDIDHAAETLLDLGLSREQQVWNKKIELSLGKLALMAEAEQPSESSPGLFGSRRVNKLTVAKDEAKQEEQLDEIDNELAIIQIQDDLYKQIYPSASVAVDDSAALDLAMESHATNIPRQQKALNQVFENGMRRLLKHEALDAMTLIDMLTLVALKPETASEMQDPFYLALQVADHGLKSEELKMAKRLIWRRCYIRDDWMKLNDTQLKDDAQVQEALGETA
;
A
#
# COMPACT_ATOMS: atom_id res chain seq x y z
N MET A 1 38.35 -14.98 -19.92
CA MET A 1 37.44 -14.43 -18.89
C MET A 1 36.27 -15.40 -18.69
N ALA A 2 35.28 -15.48 -19.58
CA ALA A 2 34.16 -16.42 -19.43
C ALA A 2 34.51 -17.91 -19.20
N PRO A 3 35.43 -18.55 -19.96
CA PRO A 3 35.80 -19.94 -19.69
C PRO A 3 36.54 -20.11 -18.34
N LEU A 4 37.20 -19.06 -17.86
CA LEU A 4 37.85 -19.08 -16.55
C LEU A 4 36.80 -18.99 -15.43
N THR A 5 35.76 -18.16 -15.61
CA THR A 5 34.63 -18.07 -14.68
C THR A 5 33.88 -19.39 -14.60
N ASP A 6 33.60 -20.04 -15.73
CA ASP A 6 32.96 -21.35 -15.78
C ASP A 6 33.81 -22.43 -15.07
N CYS A 7 35.10 -22.54 -15.40
CA CYS A 7 36.02 -23.47 -14.74
C CYS A 7 36.11 -23.23 -13.22
N TYR A 8 36.13 -21.96 -12.79
CA TYR A 8 36.13 -21.59 -11.38
C TYR A 8 34.86 -22.08 -10.67
N LEU A 9 33.69 -21.79 -11.22
CA LEU A 9 32.41 -22.16 -10.61
C LEU A 9 32.24 -23.69 -10.56
N VAL A 10 32.64 -24.39 -11.63
CA VAL A 10 32.65 -25.87 -11.65
C VAL A 10 33.60 -26.43 -10.59
N ALA A 11 34.82 -25.91 -10.48
CA ALA A 11 35.78 -26.38 -9.49
C ALA A 11 35.28 -26.18 -8.06
N LEU A 12 34.66 -25.03 -7.78
CA LEU A 12 34.09 -24.71 -6.47
C LEU A 12 32.94 -25.68 -6.12
N LEU A 13 32.03 -25.94 -7.07
CA LEU A 13 30.91 -26.86 -6.90
C LEU A 13 31.35 -28.32 -6.70
N GLU A 14 32.40 -28.76 -7.41
CA GLU A 14 32.98 -30.09 -7.20
C GLU A 14 33.68 -30.20 -5.83
N GLN A 15 34.32 -29.13 -5.35
CA GLN A 15 34.86 -29.10 -3.98
C GLN A 15 33.76 -29.16 -2.92
N CYS A 16 32.62 -28.48 -3.13
CA CYS A 16 31.45 -28.57 -2.25
C CYS A 16 30.93 -30.01 -2.15
N ARG A 17 30.77 -30.68 -3.30
CA ARG A 17 30.28 -32.06 -3.38
C ARG A 17 31.24 -33.04 -2.74
N TRP A 18 32.53 -32.92 -3.03
CA TRP A 18 33.55 -33.79 -2.47
C TRP A 18 33.62 -33.68 -0.95
N SER A 19 33.64 -32.44 -0.41
CA SER A 19 33.67 -32.20 1.03
C SER A 19 32.40 -32.68 1.75
N ALA A 20 31.23 -32.63 1.09
CA ALA A 20 29.96 -33.14 1.63
C ALA A 20 29.91 -34.68 1.73
N THR A 21 30.64 -35.40 0.88
CA THR A 21 30.67 -36.89 0.92
C THR A 21 31.55 -37.45 2.04
N GLN A 22 32.29 -36.61 2.75
CA GLN A 22 33.17 -37.04 3.84
C GLN A 22 32.43 -37.09 5.19
N HIS A 23 32.79 -38.07 6.03
CA HIS A 23 32.20 -38.26 7.36
C HIS A 23 32.86 -37.41 8.47
N ASP A 24 33.83 -36.56 8.13
CA ASP A 24 34.49 -35.66 9.09
C ASP A 24 33.69 -34.37 9.29
N SER A 25 33.38 -34.06 10.55
CA SER A 25 32.67 -32.84 10.98
C SER A 25 33.33 -31.55 10.44
N LYS A 26 34.66 -31.51 10.34
CA LYS A 26 35.39 -30.35 9.79
C LYS A 26 35.18 -30.19 8.28
N MET A 27 35.09 -31.28 7.54
CA MET A 27 34.88 -31.26 6.08
C MET A 27 33.44 -30.90 5.74
N ILE A 28 32.48 -31.29 6.58
CA ILE A 28 31.08 -30.86 6.45
C ILE A 28 30.96 -29.34 6.67
N GLN A 29 31.62 -28.78 7.69
CA GLN A 29 31.65 -27.32 7.90
C GLN A 29 32.32 -26.57 6.73
N LEU A 30 33.38 -27.13 6.16
CA LEU A 30 34.05 -26.58 4.98
C LEU A 30 33.13 -26.60 3.74
N SER A 31 32.35 -27.67 3.57
CA SER A 31 31.33 -27.78 2.50
C SER A 31 30.27 -26.68 2.62
N GLU A 32 29.76 -26.42 3.83
CA GLU A 32 28.80 -25.34 4.07
C GLU A 32 29.40 -23.96 3.73
N GLN A 33 30.68 -23.74 4.06
CA GLN A 33 31.38 -22.50 3.69
C GLN A 33 31.53 -22.35 2.19
N PHE A 34 31.97 -23.40 1.48
CA PHE A 34 32.11 -23.34 0.03
C PHE A 34 30.77 -23.21 -0.69
N ASN A 35 29.69 -23.81 -0.18
CA ASN A 35 28.35 -23.61 -0.73
C ASN A 35 27.90 -22.15 -0.61
N LYS A 36 28.12 -21.51 0.55
CA LYS A 36 27.82 -20.08 0.71
C LYS A 36 28.63 -19.20 -0.25
N ILE A 37 29.92 -19.53 -0.44
CA ILE A 37 30.76 -18.80 -1.40
C ILE A 37 30.25 -19.02 -2.82
N TYR A 38 29.88 -20.26 -3.17
CA TYR A 38 29.35 -20.59 -4.49
C TYR A 38 28.06 -19.81 -4.80
N ASP A 39 27.11 -19.77 -3.87
CA ASP A 39 25.83 -19.05 -4.07
C ASP A 39 26.04 -17.54 -4.33
N VAL A 40 27.02 -16.93 -3.67
CA VAL A 40 27.38 -15.52 -3.88
C VAL A 40 28.12 -15.35 -5.21
N ASP A 41 29.22 -16.08 -5.38
CA ASP A 41 30.12 -15.92 -6.53
C ASP A 41 29.48 -16.32 -7.86
N GLN A 42 28.55 -17.26 -7.85
CA GLN A 42 27.79 -17.63 -9.02
C GLN A 42 27.05 -16.42 -9.60
N ASN A 43 26.41 -15.60 -8.76
CA ASN A 43 25.72 -14.41 -9.24
C ASN A 43 26.72 -13.30 -9.60
N ASP A 44 27.64 -12.96 -8.69
CA ASP A 44 28.53 -11.81 -8.84
C ASP A 44 29.48 -11.93 -10.03
N LYS A 45 30.09 -13.10 -10.23
CA LYS A 45 31.06 -13.29 -11.32
C LYS A 45 30.38 -13.35 -12.68
N ILE A 46 29.14 -13.84 -12.76
CA ILE A 46 28.35 -13.82 -14.00
C ILE A 46 27.93 -12.39 -14.33
N LEU A 47 27.45 -11.62 -13.34
CA LEU A 47 27.14 -10.21 -13.51
C LEU A 47 28.38 -9.38 -13.90
N ALA A 48 29.57 -9.73 -13.40
CA ALA A 48 30.81 -9.08 -13.80
C ALA A 48 31.16 -9.32 -15.28
N LEU A 49 30.93 -10.53 -15.82
CA LEU A 49 31.12 -10.81 -17.25
C LEU A 49 30.18 -9.97 -18.12
N LEU A 50 28.96 -9.80 -17.63
CA LEU A 50 27.94 -9.03 -18.31
C LEU A 50 28.29 -7.52 -18.35
N ARG A 51 28.80 -6.94 -17.24
CA ARG A 51 29.34 -5.56 -17.23
C ARG A 51 30.51 -5.35 -18.20
N LEU A 52 31.21 -6.41 -18.57
CA LEU A 52 32.28 -6.39 -19.57
C LEU A 52 31.78 -6.54 -21.02
N GLY A 53 30.46 -6.57 -21.24
CA GLY A 53 29.83 -6.68 -22.55
C GLY A 53 29.80 -8.10 -23.13
N LYS A 54 30.07 -9.13 -22.32
CA LYS A 54 30.05 -10.55 -22.75
C LYS A 54 28.69 -11.19 -22.52
N TRP A 55 27.66 -10.66 -23.18
CA TRP A 55 26.26 -10.98 -22.96
C TRP A 55 25.89 -12.46 -23.22
N ASP A 56 26.24 -12.99 -24.40
CA ASP A 56 25.89 -14.37 -24.77
C ASP A 56 26.64 -15.41 -23.93
N GLU A 57 27.92 -15.15 -23.65
CA GLU A 57 28.74 -16.00 -22.78
C GLU A 57 28.19 -16.01 -21.35
N SER A 58 27.80 -14.84 -20.83
CA SER A 58 27.19 -14.70 -19.49
C SER A 58 25.87 -15.48 -19.41
N THR A 59 25.02 -15.35 -20.42
CA THR A 59 23.72 -16.04 -20.49
C THR A 59 23.90 -17.57 -20.46
N SER A 60 24.84 -18.10 -21.24
CA SER A 60 25.14 -19.54 -21.29
C SER A 60 25.67 -20.08 -19.96
N ILE A 61 26.57 -19.34 -19.31
CA ILE A 61 27.12 -19.72 -17.99
C ILE A 61 26.04 -19.64 -16.91
N ALA A 62 25.18 -18.62 -16.94
CA ALA A 62 24.06 -18.48 -16.03
C ALA A 62 23.08 -19.66 -16.13
N GLU A 63 22.71 -20.05 -17.36
CA GLU A 63 21.85 -21.21 -17.60
C GLU A 63 22.51 -22.51 -17.11
N LYS A 64 23.81 -22.72 -17.41
CA LYS A 64 24.55 -23.93 -17.01
C LYS A 64 24.59 -24.10 -15.49
N HIS A 65 24.86 -23.03 -14.76
CA HIS A 65 24.93 -23.06 -13.30
C HIS A 65 23.56 -22.92 -12.62
N ARG A 66 22.49 -22.67 -13.38
CA ARG A 66 21.13 -22.40 -12.84
C ARG A 66 21.07 -21.14 -11.97
N SER A 67 21.83 -20.12 -12.33
CA SER A 67 21.73 -18.80 -11.71
C SER A 67 20.57 -18.06 -12.34
N TRP A 68 19.37 -18.21 -11.79
CA TRP A 68 18.17 -17.62 -12.38
C TRP A 68 18.20 -16.09 -12.33
N LYS A 69 18.68 -15.51 -11.22
CA LYS A 69 18.83 -14.07 -11.08
C LYS A 69 19.81 -13.52 -12.12
N ALA A 70 21.01 -14.07 -12.25
CA ALA A 70 21.97 -13.56 -13.23
C ALA A 70 21.54 -13.83 -14.68
N LEU A 71 20.82 -14.92 -14.94
CA LEU A 71 20.22 -15.21 -16.25
C LEU A 71 19.18 -14.15 -16.62
N ALA A 72 18.28 -13.80 -15.69
CA ALA A 72 17.25 -12.79 -15.89
C ALA A 72 17.86 -11.39 -16.10
N VAL A 73 18.81 -10.99 -15.25
CA VAL A 73 19.54 -9.71 -15.44
C VAL A 73 20.22 -9.69 -16.82
N SER A 74 20.80 -10.80 -17.25
CA SER A 74 21.47 -10.88 -18.56
C SER A 74 20.54 -10.65 -19.74
N LEU A 75 19.33 -11.19 -19.70
CA LEU A 75 18.37 -11.01 -20.78
C LEU A 75 17.75 -9.61 -20.74
N ILE A 76 17.41 -9.10 -19.55
CA ILE A 76 16.80 -7.78 -19.37
C ILE A 76 17.77 -6.67 -19.78
N GLU A 77 19.04 -6.72 -19.35
CA GLU A 77 20.03 -5.72 -19.75
C GLU A 77 20.33 -5.75 -21.26
N GLN A 78 20.30 -6.91 -21.90
CA GLN A 78 20.39 -6.99 -23.37
C GLN A 78 19.18 -6.30 -24.05
N ILE A 79 17.97 -6.50 -23.51
CA ILE A 79 16.77 -5.82 -24.00
C ILE A 79 16.89 -4.31 -23.82
N HIS A 80 17.36 -3.85 -22.66
CA HIS A 80 17.60 -2.43 -22.40
C HIS A 80 18.66 -1.83 -23.32
N GLY A 81 19.77 -2.56 -23.56
CA GLY A 81 20.80 -2.16 -24.52
C GLY A 81 20.22 -1.96 -25.92
N LEU A 82 19.41 -2.90 -26.39
CA LEU A 82 18.74 -2.81 -27.70
C LEU A 82 17.72 -1.66 -27.75
N ARG A 83 16.95 -1.43 -26.68
CA ARG A 83 15.99 -0.31 -26.58
C ARG A 83 16.71 1.04 -26.61
N LYS A 84 17.83 1.16 -25.88
CA LYS A 84 18.68 2.35 -25.90
C LYS A 84 19.32 2.60 -27.27
N GLU A 85 19.75 1.56 -27.98
CA GLU A 85 20.23 1.68 -29.36
C GLU A 85 19.13 2.20 -30.29
N ILE A 86 17.89 1.76 -30.12
CA ILE A 86 16.74 2.26 -30.89
C ILE A 86 16.56 3.77 -30.68
N ASP A 87 16.60 4.23 -29.42
CA ASP A 87 16.39 5.66 -29.09
C ASP A 87 17.50 6.56 -29.64
N LEU A 88 18.73 6.04 -29.74
CA LEU A 88 19.90 6.75 -30.26
C LEU A 88 20.05 6.67 -31.79
N THR A 89 19.32 5.76 -32.45
CA THR A 89 19.47 5.51 -33.88
C THR A 89 18.73 6.57 -34.71
N ALA A 90 19.46 7.33 -35.53
CA ALA A 90 18.87 8.29 -36.47
C ALA A 90 18.30 7.65 -37.76
N SER A 91 18.72 6.42 -38.08
CA SER A 91 18.31 5.68 -39.28
C SER A 91 16.98 4.94 -39.04
N ALA A 92 15.89 5.43 -39.63
CA ALA A 92 14.57 4.80 -39.50
C ALA A 92 14.50 3.38 -40.07
N ALA A 93 15.45 2.98 -40.93
CA ALA A 93 15.48 1.65 -41.55
C ALA A 93 15.95 0.54 -40.59
N ASP A 94 16.77 0.88 -39.58
CA ASP A 94 17.36 -0.11 -38.67
C ASP A 94 16.49 -0.35 -37.42
N ILE A 95 15.60 0.59 -37.10
CA ILE A 95 14.67 0.51 -35.95
C ILE A 95 13.83 -0.77 -35.95
N PRO A 96 13.19 -1.22 -37.07
CA PRO A 96 12.40 -2.44 -37.07
C PRO A 96 13.23 -3.70 -36.78
N ALA A 97 14.48 -3.74 -37.27
CA ALA A 97 15.37 -4.88 -37.05
C ALA A 97 15.82 -4.98 -35.58
N LEU A 98 16.11 -3.84 -34.95
CA LEU A 98 16.44 -3.78 -33.51
C LEU A 98 15.24 -4.14 -32.63
N ARG A 99 14.04 -3.66 -32.97
CA ARG A 99 12.80 -4.05 -32.27
C ARG A 99 12.56 -5.56 -32.34
N SER A 100 12.68 -6.15 -33.54
CA SER A 100 12.55 -7.60 -33.69
C SER A 100 13.58 -8.39 -32.86
N LYS A 101 14.81 -7.86 -32.69
CA LYS A 101 15.81 -8.49 -31.81
C LYS A 101 15.40 -8.39 -30.34
N ALA A 102 14.91 -7.24 -29.88
CA ALA A 102 14.44 -7.06 -28.50
C ALA A 102 13.25 -7.97 -28.20
N GLU A 103 12.26 -8.04 -29.10
CA GLU A 103 11.10 -8.94 -28.98
C GLU A 103 11.51 -10.42 -28.91
N ARG A 104 12.53 -10.84 -29.69
CA ARG A 104 13.04 -12.23 -29.60
C ARG A 104 13.66 -12.54 -28.24
N LYS A 105 14.36 -11.57 -27.64
CA LYS A 105 14.96 -11.73 -26.31
C LYS A 105 13.87 -11.76 -25.23
N GLU A 106 12.81 -10.97 -25.40
CA GLU A 106 11.63 -11.02 -24.53
C GLU A 106 10.87 -12.35 -24.66
N ALA A 107 10.69 -12.86 -25.88
CA ALA A 107 10.13 -14.18 -26.12
C ALA A 107 11.01 -15.31 -25.52
N GLN A 108 12.33 -15.13 -25.50
CA GLN A 108 13.25 -16.06 -24.85
C GLN A 108 13.03 -16.13 -23.34
N ILE A 109 12.70 -15.01 -22.68
CA ILE A 109 12.30 -15.01 -21.27
C ILE A 109 11.04 -15.87 -21.07
N GLY A 110 10.04 -15.73 -21.95
CA GLY A 110 8.85 -16.58 -21.94
C GLY A 110 9.14 -18.07 -22.08
N VAL A 111 10.06 -18.46 -22.98
CA VAL A 111 10.50 -19.85 -23.12
C VAL A 111 11.16 -20.35 -21.82
N TYR A 112 11.91 -19.50 -21.12
CA TYR A 112 12.48 -19.86 -19.83
C TYR A 112 11.45 -19.91 -18.70
N PHE A 113 10.35 -19.15 -18.77
CA PHE A 113 9.21 -19.31 -17.86
C PHE A 113 8.60 -20.69 -18.05
N ASP A 114 8.34 -21.10 -19.29
CA ASP A 114 7.80 -22.44 -19.62
C ASP A 114 8.75 -23.57 -19.16
N LYS A 115 10.08 -23.36 -19.22
CA LYS A 115 11.10 -24.37 -18.91
C LYS A 115 11.45 -24.50 -17.43
N TYR A 116 11.54 -23.37 -16.71
CA TYR A 116 12.06 -23.31 -15.34
C TYR A 116 11.02 -22.87 -14.31
N GLY A 117 9.87 -22.36 -14.74
CA GLY A 117 8.75 -21.98 -13.89
C GLY A 117 9.07 -20.87 -12.90
N GLU A 118 8.47 -20.95 -11.72
CA GLU A 118 8.52 -19.93 -10.65
C GLU A 118 9.96 -19.58 -10.23
N ALA A 119 10.87 -20.55 -10.26
CA ALA A 119 12.28 -20.36 -9.89
C ALA A 119 13.01 -19.33 -10.76
N PHE A 120 12.57 -19.16 -12.01
CA PHE A 120 13.09 -18.14 -12.92
C PHE A 120 12.13 -16.96 -13.10
N ALA A 121 10.81 -17.20 -13.10
CA ALA A 121 9.82 -16.14 -13.27
C ALA A 121 9.87 -15.10 -12.14
N PHE A 122 9.93 -15.50 -10.87
CA PHE A 122 9.89 -14.55 -9.75
C PHE A 122 11.12 -13.64 -9.69
N PRO A 123 12.36 -14.15 -9.80
CA PRO A 123 13.52 -13.27 -9.91
C PRO A 123 13.46 -12.34 -11.12
N THR A 124 12.86 -12.78 -12.23
CA THR A 124 12.70 -11.94 -13.42
C THR A 124 11.77 -10.77 -13.15
N TYR A 125 10.62 -11.01 -12.52
CA TYR A 125 9.70 -9.94 -12.13
C TYR A 125 10.29 -8.99 -11.10
N ASP A 126 11.07 -9.50 -10.13
CA ASP A 126 11.81 -8.65 -9.19
C ASP A 126 12.74 -7.68 -9.93
N ILE A 127 13.50 -8.18 -10.91
CA ILE A 127 14.41 -7.34 -11.70
C ILE A 127 13.64 -6.35 -12.58
N LEU A 128 12.52 -6.76 -13.18
CA LEU A 128 11.68 -5.85 -13.97
C LEU A 128 11.11 -4.70 -13.12
N LEU A 129 10.69 -4.97 -11.87
CA LEU A 129 10.24 -3.92 -10.95
C LEU A 129 11.38 -3.00 -10.50
N GLU A 130 12.59 -3.52 -10.32
CA GLU A 130 13.76 -2.74 -9.91
C GLU A 130 14.33 -1.87 -11.05
N SER A 131 14.33 -2.39 -12.29
CA SER A 131 15.03 -1.79 -13.42
C SER A 131 14.14 -1.03 -14.40
N ASP A 132 12.87 -1.41 -14.50
CA ASP A 132 11.86 -0.81 -15.38
C ASP A 132 10.69 -0.21 -14.56
N SER A 133 9.57 0.05 -15.23
CA SER A 133 8.32 0.47 -14.60
C SER A 133 7.44 -0.72 -14.25
N VAL A 134 6.48 -0.51 -13.35
CA VAL A 134 5.41 -1.48 -13.04
C VAL A 134 4.68 -1.98 -14.29
N GLN A 135 4.54 -1.13 -15.31
CA GLN A 135 3.92 -1.50 -16.59
C GLN A 135 4.67 -2.64 -17.28
N SER A 136 6.00 -2.71 -17.17
CA SER A 136 6.78 -3.79 -17.77
C SER A 136 6.41 -5.17 -17.22
N VAL A 137 6.00 -5.24 -15.95
CA VAL A 137 5.50 -6.46 -15.33
C VAL A 137 4.07 -6.72 -15.76
N LEU A 138 3.19 -5.72 -15.68
CA LEU A 138 1.77 -5.86 -16.03
C LEU A 138 1.58 -6.21 -17.51
N ASP A 139 2.31 -5.58 -18.42
CA ASP A 139 2.16 -5.78 -19.87
C ASP A 139 2.99 -6.96 -20.42
N PHE A 140 3.66 -7.73 -19.54
CA PHE A 140 4.53 -8.83 -19.99
C PHE A 140 3.72 -9.94 -20.67
N ALA A 141 3.76 -9.97 -22.00
CA ALA A 141 2.87 -10.79 -22.83
C ALA A 141 3.22 -12.29 -22.85
N TYR A 142 4.41 -12.69 -22.40
CA TYR A 142 4.90 -14.07 -22.54
C TYR A 142 4.67 -14.95 -21.31
N ASP A 143 3.93 -14.47 -20.31
CA ASP A 143 3.52 -15.31 -19.17
C ASP A 143 2.23 -16.07 -19.47
N LYS A 144 2.37 -17.33 -19.89
CA LYS A 144 1.24 -18.22 -20.21
C LYS A 144 0.70 -18.97 -18.99
N HIS A 145 1.42 -18.92 -17.86
CA HIS A 145 1.19 -19.79 -16.71
C HIS A 145 0.66 -19.02 -15.49
N GLY A 146 0.42 -17.72 -15.62
CA GLY A 146 -0.06 -16.87 -14.53
C GLY A 146 0.97 -16.71 -13.41
N TYR A 147 2.26 -16.78 -13.73
CA TYR A 147 3.32 -16.58 -12.75
C TYR A 147 3.33 -15.15 -12.21
N LYS A 148 2.95 -14.16 -13.03
CA LYS A 148 2.74 -12.76 -12.64
C LYS A 148 1.73 -12.65 -11.52
N THR A 149 0.54 -13.20 -11.71
CA THR A 149 -0.54 -13.17 -10.72
C THR A 149 -0.10 -13.83 -9.42
N LYS A 150 0.52 -15.02 -9.49
CA LYS A 150 1.07 -15.68 -8.31
C LYS A 150 2.13 -14.85 -7.58
N PHE A 151 3.05 -14.25 -8.32
CA PHE A 151 4.13 -13.42 -7.79
C PHE A 151 3.57 -12.18 -7.06
N LEU A 152 2.63 -11.48 -7.69
CA LEU A 152 1.99 -10.30 -7.13
C LEU A 152 1.18 -10.62 -5.87
N ARG A 153 0.38 -11.70 -5.90
CA ARG A 153 -0.43 -12.13 -4.74
C ARG A 153 0.41 -12.67 -3.58
N GLN A 154 1.56 -13.29 -3.87
CA GLN A 154 2.45 -13.83 -2.84
C GLN A 154 3.16 -12.74 -2.02
N LYS A 155 3.38 -11.56 -2.60
CA LYS A 155 4.15 -10.47 -1.99
C LYS A 155 3.22 -9.36 -1.51
N PRO A 156 2.98 -9.24 -0.20
CA PRO A 156 2.03 -8.26 0.31
C PRO A 156 2.47 -6.81 0.00
N GLU A 157 3.77 -6.53 -0.06
CA GLU A 157 4.31 -5.23 -0.45
C GLU A 157 3.92 -4.78 -1.87
N LEU A 158 3.56 -5.72 -2.75
CA LEU A 158 3.12 -5.46 -4.11
C LEU A 158 1.60 -5.36 -4.24
N ALA A 159 0.86 -5.38 -3.13
CA ALA A 159 -0.60 -5.33 -3.14
C ALA A 159 -1.16 -4.14 -3.94
N ARG A 160 -0.50 -2.97 -3.90
CA ARG A 160 -0.87 -1.77 -4.68
C ARG A 160 -0.86 -1.97 -6.20
N ILE A 161 -0.14 -3.00 -6.67
CA ILE A 161 -0.05 -3.39 -8.08
C ILE A 161 -0.89 -4.65 -8.33
N SER A 162 -0.94 -5.57 -7.36
CA SER A 162 -1.68 -6.84 -7.47
C SER A 162 -3.15 -6.62 -7.81
N TRP A 163 -3.85 -5.71 -7.12
CA TRP A 163 -5.27 -5.49 -7.37
C TRP A 163 -5.54 -5.00 -8.82
N ILE A 164 -4.60 -4.27 -9.42
CA ILE A 164 -4.72 -3.80 -10.81
C ILE A 164 -4.69 -4.99 -11.77
N ASN A 165 -3.76 -5.91 -11.56
CA ASN A 165 -3.64 -7.15 -12.33
C ASN A 165 -4.89 -8.03 -12.17
N ASP A 166 -5.38 -8.15 -10.92
CA ASP A 166 -6.56 -8.94 -10.60
C ASP A 166 -7.81 -8.45 -11.35
N ILE A 167 -7.99 -7.13 -11.48
CA ILE A 167 -9.11 -6.55 -12.23
C ILE A 167 -8.89 -6.63 -13.76
N GLN A 168 -7.71 -6.24 -14.25
CA GLN A 168 -7.47 -6.08 -15.70
C GLN A 168 -7.32 -7.41 -16.43
N GLU A 169 -6.58 -8.35 -15.86
CA GLU A 169 -6.24 -9.61 -16.54
C GLU A 169 -7.08 -10.78 -16.05
N GLU A 170 -7.08 -11.00 -14.74
CA GLU A 170 -7.74 -12.17 -14.13
C GLU A 170 -9.27 -12.01 -14.04
N LYS A 171 -9.75 -10.76 -14.07
CA LYS A 171 -11.17 -10.40 -13.82
C LYS A 171 -11.69 -10.93 -12.49
N ASP A 172 -10.79 -11.04 -11.51
CA ASP A 172 -11.03 -11.52 -10.15
C ASP A 172 -11.29 -10.30 -9.25
N ILE A 173 -12.52 -9.79 -9.32
CA ILE A 173 -12.94 -8.58 -8.60
C ILE A 173 -12.93 -8.83 -7.08
N ASP A 174 -13.26 -10.04 -6.66
CA ASP A 174 -13.26 -10.44 -5.25
C ASP A 174 -11.88 -10.33 -4.61
N HIS A 175 -10.87 -10.95 -5.23
CA HIS A 175 -9.51 -10.88 -4.70
C HIS A 175 -8.98 -9.44 -4.71
N ALA A 176 -9.31 -8.67 -5.75
CA ALA A 176 -8.95 -7.26 -5.82
C ALA A 176 -9.58 -6.46 -4.67
N ALA A 177 -10.85 -6.75 -4.35
CA ALA A 177 -11.56 -6.13 -3.24
C ALA A 177 -10.88 -6.46 -1.90
N GLU A 178 -10.63 -7.74 -1.61
CA GLU A 178 -9.92 -8.16 -0.40
C GLU A 178 -8.55 -7.48 -0.26
N THR A 179 -7.80 -7.39 -1.37
CA THR A 179 -6.47 -6.76 -1.40
C THR A 179 -6.54 -5.26 -1.10
N LEU A 180 -7.51 -4.55 -1.69
CA LEU A 180 -7.72 -3.11 -1.47
C LEU A 180 -8.15 -2.80 -0.03
N LEU A 181 -8.97 -3.68 0.54
CA LEU A 181 -9.42 -3.55 1.93
C LEU A 181 -8.28 -3.80 2.92
N ASP A 182 -7.47 -4.83 2.71
CA ASP A 182 -6.28 -5.07 3.54
C ASP A 182 -5.30 -3.89 3.48
N LEU A 183 -5.08 -3.33 2.29
CA LEU A 183 -4.24 -2.13 2.09
C LEU A 183 -4.76 -0.94 2.90
N GLY A 184 -6.03 -0.58 2.68
CA GLY A 184 -6.65 0.59 3.30
C GLY A 184 -6.77 0.46 4.82
N LEU A 185 -7.07 -0.74 5.34
CA LEU A 185 -7.26 -0.94 6.78
C LEU A 185 -5.95 -1.06 7.54
N SER A 186 -4.93 -1.72 6.98
CA SER A 186 -3.75 -2.14 7.75
C SER A 186 -2.44 -1.42 7.42
N ARG A 187 -2.28 -0.89 6.21
CA ARG A 187 -0.97 -0.43 5.70
C ARG A 187 -0.92 1.01 5.31
N GLU A 188 -2.03 1.58 4.85
CA GLU A 188 -2.01 2.92 4.32
C GLU A 188 -1.92 3.99 5.41
N GLN A 189 -0.99 4.92 5.22
CA GLN A 189 -0.71 6.01 6.16
C GLN A 189 -1.20 7.35 5.64
N GLN A 190 -1.42 7.51 4.34
CA GLN A 190 -1.94 8.74 3.75
C GLN A 190 -3.46 8.67 3.66
N VAL A 191 -4.15 9.69 4.19
CA VAL A 191 -5.62 9.76 4.23
C VAL A 191 -6.22 9.56 2.84
N TRP A 192 -5.65 10.25 1.85
CA TRP A 192 -6.16 10.23 0.49
C TRP A 192 -6.05 8.84 -0.14
N ASN A 193 -4.88 8.19 -0.02
CA ASN A 193 -4.70 6.82 -0.51
C ASN A 193 -5.68 5.87 0.20
N LYS A 194 -5.79 5.98 1.53
CA LYS A 194 -6.68 5.12 2.34
C LYS A 194 -8.13 5.26 1.90
N LYS A 195 -8.58 6.50 1.65
CA LYS A 195 -9.91 6.80 1.12
C LYS A 195 -10.16 6.13 -0.23
N ILE A 196 -9.21 6.25 -1.16
CA ILE A 196 -9.33 5.67 -2.49
C ILE A 196 -9.32 4.15 -2.43
N GLU A 197 -8.40 3.55 -1.69
CA GLU A 197 -8.30 2.09 -1.54
C GLU A 197 -9.57 1.50 -0.92
N LEU A 198 -10.07 2.08 0.18
CA LEU A 198 -11.31 1.62 0.83
C LEU A 198 -12.55 1.84 -0.05
N SER A 199 -12.67 2.99 -0.72
CA SER A 199 -13.81 3.25 -1.60
C SER A 199 -13.83 2.35 -2.83
N LEU A 200 -12.66 2.07 -3.43
CA LEU A 200 -12.54 1.15 -4.55
C LEU A 200 -12.78 -0.29 -4.10
N GLY A 201 -12.26 -0.69 -2.94
CA GLY A 201 -12.53 -2.01 -2.35
C GLY A 201 -14.01 -2.21 -2.05
N LYS A 202 -14.70 -1.20 -1.50
CA LYS A 202 -16.15 -1.22 -1.30
C LYS A 202 -16.91 -1.38 -2.62
N LEU A 203 -16.56 -0.60 -3.64
CA LEU A 203 -17.17 -0.70 -4.96
C LEU A 203 -16.95 -2.08 -5.59
N ALA A 204 -15.76 -2.66 -5.44
CA ALA A 204 -15.44 -3.99 -5.94
C ALA A 204 -16.26 -5.08 -5.22
N LEU A 205 -16.37 -5.03 -3.89
CA LEU A 205 -17.25 -5.92 -3.13
C LEU A 205 -18.73 -5.80 -3.53
N MET A 206 -19.20 -4.57 -3.74
CA MET A 206 -20.59 -4.34 -4.17
C MET A 206 -20.84 -4.81 -5.60
N ALA A 207 -19.85 -4.63 -6.49
CA ALA A 207 -19.93 -5.09 -7.88
C ALA A 207 -20.03 -6.61 -7.95
N GLU A 208 -19.29 -7.35 -7.12
CA GLU A 208 -19.46 -8.81 -7.07
C GLU A 208 -20.84 -9.19 -6.53
N ALA A 209 -21.30 -8.55 -5.46
CA ALA A 209 -22.62 -8.84 -4.88
C ALA A 209 -23.78 -8.62 -5.88
N GLU A 210 -23.59 -7.71 -6.86
CA GLU A 210 -24.56 -7.43 -7.92
C GLU A 210 -24.47 -8.42 -9.09
N GLN A 211 -23.35 -9.17 -9.26
CA GLN A 211 -23.27 -10.17 -10.31
C GLN A 211 -24.33 -11.26 -10.04
N PRO A 212 -25.35 -11.40 -10.91
CA PRO A 212 -26.27 -12.52 -10.79
C PRO A 212 -25.45 -13.79 -10.92
N SER A 213 -25.64 -14.75 -10.02
CA SER A 213 -24.93 -16.02 -10.02
C SER A 213 -25.12 -16.76 -11.36
N GLU A 214 -24.34 -16.42 -12.38
CA GLU A 214 -24.27 -17.10 -13.67
C GLU A 214 -23.31 -18.30 -13.56
N SER A 215 -23.50 -19.09 -12.51
CA SER A 215 -22.98 -20.45 -12.39
C SER A 215 -24.16 -21.43 -12.33
N SER A 216 -24.77 -21.61 -13.52
CA SER A 216 -25.57 -22.75 -14.00
C SER A 216 -27.08 -22.83 -13.68
N PRO A 217 -27.98 -22.69 -14.67
CA PRO A 217 -29.13 -23.57 -14.81
C PRO A 217 -28.68 -24.83 -15.57
N GLY A 218 -27.90 -25.67 -14.89
CA GLY A 218 -27.67 -27.05 -15.31
C GLY A 218 -28.96 -27.82 -15.08
N LEU A 219 -29.68 -28.10 -16.16
CA LEU A 219 -30.83 -28.99 -16.20
C LEU A 219 -30.42 -30.33 -15.53
N PHE A 220 -30.99 -30.65 -14.36
CA PHE A 220 -30.71 -31.81 -13.49
C PHE A 220 -29.44 -31.73 -12.63
N GLY A 221 -29.58 -31.15 -11.44
CA GLY A 221 -28.61 -31.34 -10.35
C GLY A 221 -28.88 -30.42 -9.18
N SER A 222 -29.75 -30.85 -8.26
CA SER A 222 -30.03 -30.14 -7.02
C SER A 222 -28.75 -30.06 -6.16
N ARG A 223 -27.97 -29.00 -6.33
CA ARG A 223 -27.01 -28.55 -5.31
C ARG A 223 -27.82 -27.69 -4.37
N ARG A 224 -28.29 -28.27 -3.26
CA ARG A 224 -28.67 -27.49 -2.08
C ARG A 224 -27.43 -26.73 -1.64
N VAL A 225 -27.19 -25.54 -2.19
CA VAL A 225 -26.35 -24.55 -1.54
C VAL A 225 -27.00 -24.37 -0.16
N ASN A 226 -26.28 -24.73 0.89
CA ASN A 226 -26.82 -24.68 2.25
C ASN A 226 -27.27 -23.24 2.51
N LYS A 227 -28.57 -23.02 2.67
CA LYS A 227 -29.13 -21.68 2.97
C LYS A 227 -28.47 -21.03 4.20
N LEU A 228 -27.87 -21.85 5.08
CA LEU A 228 -27.14 -21.43 6.26
C LEU A 228 -25.70 -20.96 5.98
N THR A 229 -25.06 -21.37 4.88
CA THR A 229 -23.73 -20.87 4.50
C THR A 229 -23.86 -19.54 3.77
N VAL A 230 -24.84 -19.42 2.87
CA VAL A 230 -25.16 -18.15 2.17
C VAL A 230 -25.50 -17.05 3.17
N ALA A 231 -26.37 -17.32 4.15
CA ALA A 231 -26.73 -16.33 5.17
C ALA A 231 -25.56 -15.96 6.12
N LYS A 232 -24.53 -16.81 6.23
CA LYS A 232 -23.33 -16.51 7.03
C LYS A 232 -22.31 -15.70 6.25
N ASP A 233 -22.20 -15.95 4.95
CA ASP A 233 -21.32 -15.20 4.06
C ASP A 233 -21.90 -13.78 3.83
N GLU A 234 -23.22 -13.65 3.65
CA GLU A 234 -23.93 -12.37 3.61
C GLU A 234 -23.71 -11.55 4.90
N ALA A 235 -23.86 -12.16 6.08
CA ALA A 235 -23.68 -11.47 7.36
C ALA A 235 -22.22 -11.02 7.59
N LYS A 236 -21.24 -11.80 7.14
CA LYS A 236 -19.82 -11.41 7.21
C LYS A 236 -19.50 -10.27 6.25
N GLN A 237 -20.07 -10.31 5.05
CA GLN A 237 -19.90 -9.25 4.06
C GLN A 237 -20.55 -7.94 4.56
N GLU A 238 -21.72 -8.02 5.21
CA GLU A 238 -22.36 -6.87 5.86
C GLU A 238 -21.50 -6.31 6.99
N GLU A 239 -20.93 -7.15 7.86
CA GLU A 239 -20.01 -6.71 8.93
C GLU A 239 -18.73 -6.05 8.37
N GLN A 240 -18.19 -6.58 7.28
CA GLN A 240 -17.04 -5.97 6.58
C GLN A 240 -17.40 -4.62 5.95
N LEU A 241 -18.58 -4.52 5.32
CA LEU A 241 -19.07 -3.26 4.75
C LEU A 241 -19.29 -2.20 5.83
N ASP A 242 -19.83 -2.59 6.99
CA ASP A 242 -19.98 -1.71 8.15
C ASP A 242 -18.62 -1.20 8.65
N GLU A 243 -17.61 -2.06 8.74
CA GLU A 243 -16.25 -1.66 9.12
C GLU A 243 -15.64 -0.65 8.13
N ILE A 244 -15.84 -0.88 6.84
CA ILE A 244 -15.39 0.05 5.78
C ILE A 244 -16.11 1.38 5.89
N ASP A 245 -17.43 1.37 6.10
CA ASP A 245 -18.23 2.58 6.21
C ASP A 245 -17.88 3.39 7.46
N ASN A 246 -17.58 2.72 8.57
CA ASN A 246 -17.06 3.35 9.78
C ASN A 246 -15.72 4.06 9.50
N GLU A 247 -14.77 3.40 8.83
CA GLU A 247 -13.47 4.00 8.49
C GLU A 247 -13.59 5.15 7.48
N LEU A 248 -14.44 5.02 6.46
CA LEU A 248 -14.72 6.09 5.50
C LEU A 248 -15.40 7.29 6.17
N ALA A 249 -16.27 7.07 7.16
CA ALA A 249 -16.87 8.14 7.95
C ALA A 249 -15.81 8.91 8.76
N ILE A 250 -14.88 8.20 9.42
CA ILE A 250 -13.76 8.82 10.14
C ILE A 250 -12.89 9.66 9.20
N ILE A 251 -12.56 9.13 8.02
CA ILE A 251 -11.80 9.84 6.99
C ILE A 251 -12.52 11.11 6.55
N GLN A 252 -13.83 11.03 6.34
CA GLN A 252 -14.64 12.18 5.94
C GLN A 252 -14.61 13.28 7.02
N ILE A 253 -14.71 12.91 8.30
CA ILE A 253 -14.61 13.85 9.43
C ILE A 253 -13.23 14.50 9.48
N GLN A 254 -12.15 13.73 9.24
CA GLN A 254 -10.80 14.27 9.17
C GLN A 254 -10.63 15.24 7.98
N ASP A 255 -11.15 14.91 6.80
CA ASP A 255 -11.13 15.79 5.63
C ASP A 255 -11.85 17.11 5.91
N ASP A 256 -12.99 17.06 6.59
CA ASP A 256 -13.77 18.26 6.94
C ASP A 256 -13.01 19.13 7.96
N LEU A 257 -12.36 18.52 8.95
CA LEU A 257 -11.45 19.23 9.85
C LEU A 257 -10.27 19.88 9.10
N TYR A 258 -9.65 19.15 8.16
CA TYR A 258 -8.55 19.68 7.36
C TYR A 258 -8.98 20.91 6.55
N LYS A 259 -10.17 20.89 5.93
CA LYS A 259 -10.71 22.03 5.17
C LYS A 259 -10.85 23.29 6.04
N GLN A 260 -11.20 23.13 7.32
CA GLN A 260 -11.30 24.26 8.25
C GLN A 260 -9.94 24.86 8.63
N ILE A 261 -8.90 24.02 8.68
CA ILE A 261 -7.55 24.42 9.09
C ILE A 261 -6.75 24.96 7.89
N TYR A 262 -6.96 24.40 6.70
CA TYR A 262 -6.20 24.68 5.49
C TYR A 262 -6.03 26.19 5.17
N PRO A 263 -7.07 27.05 5.28
CA PRO A 263 -6.93 28.48 4.98
C PRO A 263 -5.90 29.20 5.86
N SER A 264 -5.71 28.75 7.10
CA SER A 264 -4.70 29.32 8.02
C SER A 264 -3.28 28.89 7.64
N ALA A 265 -3.13 27.64 7.17
CA ALA A 265 -1.86 27.03 6.82
C ALA A 265 -1.40 27.38 5.39
N SER A 266 -2.33 27.64 4.46
CA SER A 266 -2.03 27.83 3.03
C SER A 266 -1.21 29.09 2.71
N VAL A 267 -1.15 30.05 3.65
CA VAL A 267 -0.38 31.29 3.51
C VAL A 267 1.10 31.10 3.87
N ALA A 268 1.44 29.95 4.46
CA ALA A 268 2.80 29.65 4.88
C ALA A 268 3.77 29.44 3.72
N VAL A 269 5.04 29.79 3.98
CA VAL A 269 6.13 29.60 3.02
C VAL A 269 6.71 28.18 3.07
N ASP A 270 6.63 27.52 4.23
CA ASP A 270 7.11 26.16 4.46
C ASP A 270 6.25 25.41 5.49
N ASP A 271 6.51 24.11 5.66
CA ASP A 271 5.75 23.21 6.55
C ASP A 271 5.83 23.63 8.04
N SER A 272 6.96 24.20 8.47
CA SER A 272 7.12 24.68 9.84
C SER A 272 6.25 25.90 10.10
N ALA A 273 6.27 26.87 9.19
CA ALA A 273 5.43 28.06 9.26
C ALA A 273 3.95 27.70 9.13
N ALA A 274 3.60 26.68 8.33
CA ALA A 274 2.23 26.18 8.22
C ALA A 274 1.73 25.66 9.57
N LEU A 275 2.56 24.87 10.27
CA LEU A 275 2.24 24.37 11.60
C LEU A 275 2.10 25.51 12.61
N ASP A 276 3.03 26.46 12.64
CA ASP A 276 3.00 27.58 13.59
C ASP A 276 1.74 28.45 13.39
N LEU A 277 1.39 28.80 12.14
CA LEU A 277 0.18 29.57 11.83
C LEU A 277 -1.11 28.80 12.18
N ALA A 278 -1.15 27.49 11.92
CA ALA A 278 -2.29 26.65 12.30
C ALA A 278 -2.42 26.57 13.83
N MET A 279 -1.32 26.46 14.57
CA MET A 279 -1.32 26.45 16.03
C MET A 279 -1.75 27.80 16.63
N GLU A 280 -1.27 28.92 16.09
CA GLU A 280 -1.66 30.26 16.53
C GLU A 280 -3.16 30.53 16.36
N SER A 281 -3.74 30.04 15.27
CA SER A 281 -5.15 30.25 14.94
C SER A 281 -6.09 29.29 15.65
N HIS A 282 -5.70 28.01 15.81
CA HIS A 282 -6.61 26.94 16.23
C HIS A 282 -6.32 26.36 17.63
N ALA A 283 -5.22 26.69 18.30
CA ALA A 283 -4.92 26.22 19.65
C ALA A 283 -5.39 27.16 20.78
N THR A 284 -6.21 28.18 20.47
CA THR A 284 -6.62 29.22 21.44
C THR A 284 -7.43 28.69 22.62
N ASN A 285 -8.10 27.55 22.46
CA ASN A 285 -8.84 26.85 23.51
C ASN A 285 -7.94 26.11 24.52
N ILE A 286 -6.64 25.96 24.24
CA ILE A 286 -5.73 25.21 25.11
C ILE A 286 -5.00 26.17 26.06
N PRO A 287 -5.17 26.03 27.39
CA PRO A 287 -4.47 26.88 28.34
C PRO A 287 -2.94 26.75 28.22
N ARG A 288 -2.22 27.87 28.20
CA ARG A 288 -0.75 27.91 28.07
C ARG A 288 0.02 27.10 29.13
N GLN A 289 -0.59 26.86 30.30
CA GLN A 289 -0.01 26.08 31.38
C GLN A 289 -0.05 24.56 31.08
N GLN A 290 -0.97 24.11 30.23
CA GLN A 290 -1.18 22.70 29.91
C GLN A 290 -0.29 22.26 28.73
N LYS A 291 1.02 22.19 28.98
CA LYS A 291 2.02 21.84 27.96
C LYS A 291 1.77 20.49 27.27
N ALA A 292 1.30 19.50 28.03
CA ALA A 292 1.03 18.16 27.49
C ALA A 292 -0.10 18.17 26.44
N LEU A 293 -1.19 18.92 26.68
CA LEU A 293 -2.29 19.01 25.73
C LEU A 293 -1.89 19.79 24.47
N ASN A 294 -1.11 20.85 24.64
CA ASN A 294 -0.52 21.56 23.49
C ASN A 294 0.37 20.64 22.65
N GLN A 295 1.20 19.79 23.26
CA GLN A 295 2.04 18.84 22.53
C GLN A 295 1.24 17.79 21.77
N VAL A 296 0.16 17.26 22.36
CA VAL A 296 -0.73 16.30 21.69
C VAL A 296 -1.41 16.96 20.48
N PHE A 297 -1.96 18.17 20.67
CA PHE A 297 -2.60 18.92 19.60
C PHE A 297 -1.62 19.32 18.49
N GLU A 298 -0.41 19.78 18.84
CA GLU A 298 0.63 20.11 17.86
C GLU A 298 1.05 18.88 17.04
N ASN A 299 1.21 17.72 17.67
CA ASN A 299 1.53 16.49 16.96
C ASN A 299 0.41 16.09 16.01
N GLY A 300 -0.85 16.11 16.48
CA GLY A 300 -2.02 15.84 15.63
C GLY A 300 -2.13 16.82 14.46
N MET A 301 -1.91 18.12 14.70
CA MET A 301 -1.91 19.17 13.68
C MET A 301 -0.83 18.92 12.62
N ARG A 302 0.38 18.58 13.05
CA ARG A 302 1.49 18.25 12.14
C ARG A 302 1.16 17.07 11.23
N ARG A 303 0.58 16.01 11.79
CA ARG A 303 0.16 14.81 11.05
C ARG A 303 -0.97 15.13 10.08
N LEU A 304 -1.95 15.93 10.52
CA LEU A 304 -3.07 16.39 9.70
C LEU A 304 -2.60 17.21 8.49
N LEU A 305 -1.68 18.16 8.69
CA LEU A 305 -1.11 18.98 7.61
C LEU A 305 -0.28 18.16 6.61
N LYS A 306 0.31 17.05 7.05
CA LYS A 306 1.01 16.07 6.20
C LYS A 306 0.09 15.05 5.53
N HIS A 307 -1.23 15.22 5.64
CA HIS A 307 -2.24 14.29 5.11
C HIS A 307 -2.08 12.85 5.63
N GLU A 308 -1.56 12.68 6.84
CA GLU A 308 -1.49 11.38 7.50
C GLU A 308 -2.87 10.97 8.05
N ALA A 309 -3.22 9.69 7.91
CA ALA A 309 -4.42 9.12 8.50
C ALA A 309 -4.31 9.15 10.03
N LEU A 310 -5.18 9.91 10.68
CA LEU A 310 -5.21 10.00 12.13
C LEU A 310 -5.97 8.80 12.69
N ASP A 311 -5.42 8.21 13.75
CA ASP A 311 -6.16 7.25 14.56
C ASP A 311 -7.32 7.94 15.30
N ALA A 312 -8.35 7.16 15.64
CA ALA A 312 -9.58 7.68 16.22
C ALA A 312 -9.35 8.53 17.48
N MET A 313 -8.42 8.13 18.36
CA MET A 313 -8.11 8.89 19.58
C MET A 313 -7.44 10.23 19.28
N THR A 314 -6.47 10.27 18.36
CA THR A 314 -5.83 11.50 17.92
C THR A 314 -6.85 12.44 17.25
N LEU A 315 -7.75 11.92 16.41
CA LEU A 315 -8.78 12.75 15.78
C LEU A 315 -9.79 13.29 16.81
N ILE A 316 -10.19 12.49 17.80
CA ILE A 316 -11.02 12.96 18.94
C ILE A 316 -10.31 14.07 19.72
N ASP A 317 -9.00 13.92 20.00
CA ASP A 317 -8.21 14.96 20.65
C ASP A 317 -8.19 16.25 19.81
N MET A 318 -7.98 16.14 18.49
CA MET A 318 -8.00 17.29 17.59
C MET A 318 -9.36 17.99 17.59
N LEU A 319 -10.45 17.26 17.38
CA LEU A 319 -11.81 17.81 17.32
C LEU A 319 -12.25 18.45 18.64
N THR A 320 -11.85 17.89 19.78
CA THR A 320 -12.27 18.42 21.09
C THR A 320 -11.40 19.55 21.62
N LEU A 321 -10.20 19.76 21.05
CA LEU A 321 -9.27 20.81 21.46
C LEU A 321 -9.20 21.98 20.47
N VAL A 322 -9.62 21.78 19.22
CA VAL A 322 -9.60 22.81 18.18
C VAL A 322 -10.46 24.01 18.56
N ALA A 323 -9.97 25.20 18.23
CA ALA A 323 -10.75 26.42 18.17
C ALA A 323 -11.10 26.72 16.72
N LEU A 324 -12.39 26.71 16.41
CA LEU A 324 -12.92 27.11 15.11
C LEU A 324 -13.63 28.45 15.27
N LYS A 325 -13.44 29.35 14.30
CA LYS A 325 -14.17 30.62 14.30
C LYS A 325 -15.61 30.37 13.85
N PRO A 326 -16.60 31.11 14.38
CA PRO A 326 -18.01 30.92 14.03
C PRO A 326 -18.29 31.10 12.53
N GLU A 327 -17.52 31.95 11.84
CA GLU A 327 -17.62 32.19 10.40
C GLU A 327 -17.26 30.95 9.55
N THR A 328 -16.30 30.14 10.02
CA THR A 328 -15.87 28.89 9.37
C THR A 328 -16.65 27.67 9.90
N ALA A 329 -17.17 27.75 11.13
CA ALA A 329 -17.95 26.69 11.76
C ALA A 329 -19.29 26.40 11.05
N SER A 330 -19.83 27.32 10.26
CA SER A 330 -21.09 27.08 9.53
C SER A 330 -21.02 25.96 8.47
N GLU A 331 -19.81 25.55 8.05
CA GLU A 331 -19.61 24.52 7.03
C GLU A 331 -19.35 23.12 7.62
N MET A 332 -19.09 23.03 8.93
CA MET A 332 -18.79 21.78 9.64
C MET A 332 -19.79 21.57 10.77
N GLN A 333 -20.19 20.33 11.02
CA GLN A 333 -20.98 20.01 12.21
C GLN A 333 -20.17 20.30 13.50
N ASP A 334 -20.85 20.38 14.64
CA ASP A 334 -20.17 20.63 15.91
C ASP A 334 -19.01 19.62 16.14
N PRO A 335 -17.79 20.09 16.48
CA PRO A 335 -16.64 19.22 16.69
C PRO A 335 -16.81 18.17 17.79
N PHE A 336 -17.59 18.44 18.85
CA PHE A 336 -17.87 17.44 19.89
C PHE A 336 -18.82 16.36 19.40
N TYR A 337 -19.84 16.72 18.62
CA TYR A 337 -20.70 15.74 17.96
C TYR A 337 -19.90 14.84 17.01
N LEU A 338 -19.04 15.44 16.18
CA LEU A 338 -18.15 14.69 15.29
C LEU A 338 -17.18 13.80 16.06
N ALA A 339 -16.65 14.24 17.20
CA ALA A 339 -15.81 13.42 18.06
C ALA A 339 -16.57 12.21 18.63
N LEU A 340 -17.87 12.35 18.96
CA LEU A 340 -18.70 11.22 19.36
C LEU A 340 -18.91 10.22 18.22
N GLN A 341 -19.12 10.70 17.00
CA GLN A 341 -19.19 9.84 15.81
C GLN A 341 -17.89 9.07 15.58
N VAL A 342 -16.74 9.76 15.63
CA VAL A 342 -15.42 9.10 15.51
C VAL A 342 -15.23 8.04 16.58
N ALA A 343 -15.66 8.31 17.82
CA ALA A 343 -15.60 7.31 18.89
C ALA A 343 -16.46 6.09 18.56
N ASP A 344 -17.71 6.30 18.13
CA ASP A 344 -18.65 5.21 17.81
C ASP A 344 -18.21 4.37 16.61
N HIS A 345 -17.60 4.98 15.61
CA HIS A 345 -17.10 4.28 14.42
C HIS A 345 -15.75 3.58 14.67
N GLY A 346 -14.83 4.20 15.42
CA GLY A 346 -13.43 3.76 15.49
C GLY A 346 -13.03 2.99 16.76
N LEU A 347 -13.83 3.03 17.83
CA LEU A 347 -13.45 2.46 19.13
C LEU A 347 -14.44 1.42 19.63
N LYS A 348 -13.94 0.41 20.36
CA LYS A 348 -14.75 -0.70 20.87
C LYS A 348 -14.68 -0.83 22.40
N SER A 349 -15.76 -1.34 23.00
CA SER A 349 -15.87 -1.74 24.41
C SER A 349 -15.46 -0.66 25.45
N GLU A 350 -14.30 -0.80 26.10
CA GLU A 350 -13.88 0.08 27.20
C GLU A 350 -13.26 1.37 26.69
N GLU A 351 -12.55 1.32 25.56
CA GLU A 351 -11.97 2.51 24.92
C GLU A 351 -13.06 3.47 24.49
N LEU A 352 -14.14 2.96 23.90
CA LEU A 352 -15.33 3.74 23.57
C LEU A 352 -15.91 4.47 24.78
N LYS A 353 -16.07 3.77 25.91
CA LYS A 353 -16.60 4.37 27.15
C LYS A 353 -15.68 5.46 27.68
N MET A 354 -14.36 5.23 27.66
CA MET A 354 -13.37 6.21 28.11
C MET A 354 -13.34 7.43 27.19
N ALA A 355 -13.36 7.23 25.88
CA ALA A 355 -13.42 8.30 24.89
C ALA A 355 -14.67 9.16 25.05
N LYS A 356 -15.87 8.55 25.13
CA LYS A 356 -17.11 9.30 25.38
C LYS A 356 -17.04 10.14 26.67
N ARG A 357 -16.54 9.55 27.77
CA ARG A 357 -16.35 10.30 29.03
C ARG A 357 -15.38 11.46 28.88
N LEU A 358 -14.28 11.28 28.14
CA LEU A 358 -13.30 12.33 27.87
C LEU A 358 -13.92 13.48 27.04
N ILE A 359 -14.64 13.14 25.97
CA ILE A 359 -15.33 14.09 25.09
C ILE A 359 -16.30 14.94 25.90
N TRP A 360 -17.20 14.30 26.66
CA TRP A 360 -18.15 15.01 27.52
C TRP A 360 -17.43 15.87 28.58
N ARG A 361 -16.37 15.36 29.20
CA ARG A 361 -15.60 16.14 30.19
C ARG A 361 -15.02 17.41 29.56
N ARG A 362 -14.47 17.33 28.34
CA ARG A 362 -13.91 18.48 27.63
C ARG A 362 -15.01 19.47 27.21
N CYS A 363 -16.16 18.97 26.73
CA CYS A 363 -17.33 19.80 26.41
C CYS A 363 -17.80 20.59 27.64
N TYR A 364 -17.95 19.92 28.80
CA TYR A 364 -18.35 20.58 30.05
C TYR A 364 -17.35 21.64 30.55
N ILE A 365 -16.06 21.48 30.25
CA ILE A 365 -15.02 22.43 30.69
C ILE A 365 -14.87 23.59 29.71
N ARG A 366 -15.11 23.36 28.41
CA ARG A 366 -14.94 24.38 27.36
C ARG A 366 -15.90 25.53 27.54
N ASP A 367 -17.17 25.21 27.76
CA ASP A 367 -18.22 26.23 27.78
C ASP A 367 -18.50 26.66 29.21
N ASP A 368 -18.67 27.97 29.40
CA ASP A 368 -19.08 28.54 30.69
C ASP A 368 -20.60 28.38 30.83
N TRP A 369 -21.03 27.13 31.09
CA TRP A 369 -22.44 26.74 31.21
C TRP A 369 -23.22 27.61 32.20
N MET A 370 -22.55 28.23 33.18
CA MET A 370 -23.19 29.17 34.10
C MET A 370 -23.56 30.51 33.44
N LYS A 371 -22.74 31.03 32.52
CA LYS A 371 -23.05 32.25 31.75
C LYS A 371 -24.13 32.04 30.69
N LEU A 372 -24.22 30.82 30.15
CA LEU A 372 -25.23 30.44 29.16
C LEU A 372 -26.60 30.24 29.79
N ASN A 373 -26.62 29.64 30.99
CA ASN A 373 -27.86 29.41 31.74
C ASN A 373 -28.37 30.67 32.46
N ASP A 374 -27.59 31.76 32.47
CA ASP A 374 -28.03 33.08 32.89
C ASP A 374 -28.80 33.79 31.75
N THR A 375 -30.10 33.52 31.72
CA THR A 375 -31.07 34.10 30.77
C THR A 375 -31.76 35.35 31.32
N GLN A 376 -31.33 35.86 32.49
CA GLN A 376 -31.94 37.08 33.02
C GLN A 376 -31.64 38.26 32.10
N LEU A 377 -32.70 38.92 31.62
CA LEU A 377 -32.65 40.11 30.73
C LEU A 377 -32.14 39.87 29.30
N LYS A 378 -32.09 38.62 28.82
CA LYS A 378 -31.80 38.31 27.40
C LYS A 378 -33.09 37.99 26.66
N ASP A 379 -33.21 38.45 25.40
CA ASP A 379 -34.31 38.08 24.51
C ASP A 379 -34.08 36.66 23.94
N ASP A 380 -35.14 35.96 23.55
CA ASP A 380 -35.06 34.55 23.11
C ASP A 380 -34.11 34.39 21.92
N ALA A 381 -34.06 35.38 21.02
CA ALA A 381 -33.13 35.42 19.89
C ALA A 381 -31.65 35.50 20.33
N GLN A 382 -31.36 36.22 21.42
CA GLN A 382 -30.00 36.37 21.96
C GLN A 382 -29.55 35.12 22.71
N VAL A 383 -30.49 34.41 23.34
CA VAL A 383 -30.21 33.10 23.95
C VAL A 383 -29.94 32.07 22.85
N GLN A 384 -30.68 32.11 21.75
CA GLN A 384 -30.51 31.20 20.62
C GLN A 384 -29.20 31.45 19.84
N GLU A 385 -28.77 32.71 19.70
CA GLU A 385 -27.46 33.08 19.15
C GLU A 385 -26.32 32.62 20.06
N ALA A 386 -26.43 32.84 21.39
CA ALA A 386 -25.44 32.39 22.36
C ALA A 386 -25.33 30.84 22.43
N LEU A 387 -26.43 30.12 22.19
CA LEU A 387 -26.42 28.65 22.07
C LEU A 387 -25.83 28.15 20.74
N GLY A 388 -25.85 28.98 19.69
CA GLY A 388 -25.19 28.67 18.42
C GLY A 388 -23.66 28.82 18.49
N GLU A 389 -23.15 29.58 19.45
CA GLU A 389 -21.72 29.77 19.71
C GLU A 389 -21.12 28.71 20.67
N THR A 390 -21.95 27.80 21.20
CA THR A 390 -21.53 26.75 22.15
C THR A 390 -21.34 25.39 21.51
N ALA A 391 -20.76 24.44 22.27
CA ALA A 391 -20.60 23.04 21.88
C ALA A 391 -21.92 22.33 21.61
#